data_AF-A0A369VGJ2-F1
#
_entry.id   AF-A0A369VGJ2-F1
#
_cell.length_a   1.000
_cell.length_b   1.000
_cell.length_c   1.000
_cell.angle_alpha   90.00
_cell.angle_beta   90.00
_cell.angle_gamma   90.00
#
_symmetry.space_group_name_H-M   'P 1'
#
loop_
_entity.id
_entity.type
_entity.pdbx_description
1 polymer ?
#
loop_
_entity_poly.entity_id
_entity_poly.type
_entity_poly.pdbx_seq_one_letter_code
_entity_poly.pdbx_strand_id
1 'polypeptide(L)'
;MPQHPSTKAATPSVHTCAWQVFWIFLRLGLTSFGGPVAHLGYFRDEFVQRRQWLTERSYADLVALCQFLPGPASSQVGMALGLMRAGMPGALAAWLGFTLPSALVLAL
;
A
#
# COMPACT_ATOMS: atom_id res chain seq x y z
N MET A 1 -23.25 0.42 -38.22
CA MET A 1 -22.26 -0.46 -37.53
C MET A 1 -20.86 -0.01 -37.93
N PRO A 2 -19.82 -0.15 -37.10
CA PRO A 2 -19.61 0.51 -35.80
C PRO A 2 -18.24 1.24 -35.77
N GLN A 3 -18.04 2.18 -34.84
CA GLN A 3 -16.69 2.48 -34.37
C GLN A 3 -16.64 2.10 -32.89
N HIS A 4 -15.98 0.97 -32.62
CA HIS A 4 -15.62 0.52 -31.28
C HIS A 4 -14.74 1.58 -30.60
N PRO A 5 -15.07 2.05 -29.37
CA PRO A 5 -14.11 2.80 -28.59
C PRO A 5 -12.99 1.86 -28.13
N SER A 6 -11.76 2.29 -28.43
CA SER A 6 -10.48 1.64 -28.18
C SER A 6 -10.39 0.95 -26.82
N THR A 7 -10.07 -0.34 -26.85
CA THR A 7 -9.53 -1.11 -25.73
C THR A 7 -8.34 -0.36 -25.14
N LYS A 8 -8.50 0.19 -23.94
CA LYS A 8 -7.41 0.73 -23.13
C LYS A 8 -6.45 -0.42 -22.85
N ALA A 9 -5.31 -0.43 -23.53
CA ALA A 9 -4.27 -1.43 -23.34
C ALA A 9 -3.94 -1.51 -21.84
N ALA A 10 -4.15 -2.68 -21.23
CA ALA A 10 -3.76 -2.94 -19.86
C ALA A 10 -2.23 -2.83 -19.79
N THR A 11 -1.73 -1.80 -19.11
CA THR A 11 -0.31 -1.64 -18.78
C THR A 11 0.20 -2.92 -18.10
N PRO A 12 1.37 -3.46 -18.49
CA PRO A 12 1.91 -4.64 -17.84
C PRO A 12 2.16 -4.32 -16.37
N SER A 13 1.40 -4.96 -15.48
CA SER A 13 1.64 -4.92 -14.05
C SER A 13 2.97 -5.61 -13.79
N VAL A 14 4.05 -4.83 -13.65
CA VAL A 14 5.34 -5.35 -13.19
C VAL A 14 5.11 -5.96 -11.81
N HIS A 15 4.93 -7.27 -11.72
CA HIS A 15 4.78 -7.95 -10.44
C HIS A 15 6.05 -7.69 -9.63
N THR A 16 5.96 -6.85 -8.62
CA THR A 16 7.08 -6.67 -7.70
C THR A 16 7.18 -7.92 -6.84
N CYS A 17 8.40 -8.39 -6.60
CA CYS A 17 8.58 -9.47 -5.64
C CYS A 17 8.01 -9.04 -4.27
N ALA A 18 7.25 -9.92 -3.63
CA ALA A 18 6.71 -9.69 -2.28
C ALA A 18 7.82 -9.31 -1.28
N TRP A 19 9.05 -9.79 -1.51
CA TRP A 19 10.23 -9.38 -0.75
C TRP A 19 10.53 -7.88 -0.81
N GLN A 20 10.37 -7.25 -1.98
CA GLN A 20 10.56 -5.80 -2.09
C GLN A 20 9.43 -5.06 -1.36
N VAL A 21 8.20 -5.55 -1.43
CA VAL A 21 7.08 -4.99 -0.64
C VAL A 21 7.38 -5.08 0.86
N PHE A 22 7.86 -6.23 1.32
CA PHE A 22 8.25 -6.45 2.72
C PHE A 22 9.24 -5.39 3.22
N TRP A 23 10.35 -5.18 2.51
CA TRP A 23 11.37 -4.20 2.94
C TRP A 23 10.86 -2.76 2.96
N ILE A 24 9.98 -2.40 2.03
CA ILE A 24 9.36 -1.07 2.00
C ILE A 24 8.47 -0.88 3.22
N PHE A 25 7.60 -1.84 3.49
CA PHE A 25 6.70 -1.80 4.65
C PHE A 25 7.43 -1.96 5.98
N LEU A 26 8.56 -2.68 6.02
CA LEU A 26 9.43 -2.77 7.19
C LEU A 26 10.03 -1.41 7.54
N ARG A 27 10.59 -0.72 6.53
CA ARG A 27 11.10 0.63 6.71
C ARG A 27 10.00 1.58 7.18
N LEU A 28 8.84 1.53 6.52
CA LEU A 28 7.69 2.34 6.91
C LEU A 28 7.21 2.01 8.32
N GLY A 29 7.13 0.75 8.72
CA GLY A 29 6.76 0.34 10.09
C GLY A 29 7.72 0.91 11.14
N LEU A 30 9.01 1.00 10.82
CA LEU A 30 10.04 1.60 11.68
C LEU A 30 10.01 3.13 11.72
N THR A 31 9.48 3.81 10.69
CA THR A 31 9.48 5.29 10.61
C THR A 31 8.11 5.92 10.81
N SER A 32 7.03 5.14 10.78
CA SER A 32 5.66 5.63 10.83
C SER A 32 5.22 5.91 12.26
N PHE A 33 5.64 7.06 12.80
CA PHE A 33 5.19 7.59 14.10
C PHE A 33 4.18 8.73 13.92
N GLY A 34 3.36 9.00 14.94
CA GLY A 34 2.40 10.13 14.92
C GLY A 34 0.95 9.78 14.60
N GLY A 35 0.59 8.49 14.67
CA GLY A 35 -0.80 8.03 14.54
C GLY A 35 -1.28 7.80 13.09
N PRO A 36 -2.55 7.42 12.89
CA PRO A 36 -3.07 6.95 11.60
C PRO A 36 -2.98 7.97 10.46
N VAL A 37 -3.20 9.25 10.75
CA VAL A 37 -3.09 10.32 9.73
C VAL A 37 -1.65 10.46 9.24
N ALA A 38 -0.67 10.38 10.14
CA ALA A 38 0.74 10.40 9.78
C ALA A 38 1.12 9.19 8.91
N HIS A 39 0.62 7.99 9.26
CA HIS A 39 0.83 6.76 8.46
C HIS A 39 0.36 6.93 7.01
N LEU A 40 -0.83 7.49 6.81
CA LEU A 40 -1.34 7.81 5.47
C LEU A 40 -0.43 8.83 4.76
N GLY A 41 0.04 9.85 5.48
CA GLY A 41 1.04 10.79 4.95
C GLY A 41 2.32 10.11 4.46
N TYR A 42 2.89 9.21 5.26
CA TYR A 42 4.10 8.45 4.88
C TYR A 42 3.86 7.53 3.68
N PHE A 43 2.70 6.89 3.61
CA PHE A 43 2.33 6.06 2.46
C PHE A 43 2.17 6.89 1.19
N ARG A 44 1.58 8.08 1.28
CA ARG A 44 1.48 9.00 0.15
C ARG A 44 2.87 9.44 -0.35
N ASP A 45 3.75 9.87 0.55
CA ASP A 45 5.13 10.25 0.20
C ASP A 45 5.86 9.09 -0.52
N GLU A 46 5.80 7.89 0.05
CA GLU A 46 6.51 6.74 -0.49
C GLU A 46 5.91 6.24 -1.83
N PHE A 47 4.59 6.04 -1.89
CA PHE A 47 3.94 5.34 -3.01
C PHE A 47 3.45 6.28 -4.12
N VAL A 48 3.21 7.56 -3.83
CA VAL A 48 2.81 8.56 -4.84
C VAL A 48 4.01 9.40 -5.27
N GLN A 49 4.75 10.00 -4.33
CA GLN A 49 5.82 10.94 -4.67
C GLN A 49 7.12 10.24 -5.06
N ARG A 50 7.65 9.35 -4.21
CA ARG A 50 8.95 8.70 -4.42
C ARG A 50 8.91 7.60 -5.48
N ARG A 51 7.97 6.66 -5.34
CA ARG A 51 7.89 5.48 -6.21
C ARG A 51 6.96 5.63 -7.40
N GLN A 52 6.05 6.60 -7.35
CA GLN A 52 5.08 6.87 -8.42
C GLN A 52 4.27 5.62 -8.81
N TRP A 53 3.95 4.77 -7.82
CA TRP A 53 3.12 3.56 -8.02
C TRP A 53 1.64 3.90 -8.13
N LEU A 54 1.23 5.02 -7.55
CA LEU A 54 -0.14 5.52 -7.55
C LEU A 54 -0.14 7.00 -7.89
N THR A 55 -1.24 7.45 -8.47
CA THR A 55 -1.54 8.88 -8.59
C THR A 55 -2.13 9.39 -7.28
N GLU A 56 -2.07 10.70 -7.04
CA GLU A 56 -2.75 11.34 -5.88
C GLU A 56 -4.23 10.97 -5.80
N ARG A 57 -4.92 10.96 -6.96
CA ARG A 57 -6.34 10.58 -7.02
C ARG A 57 -6.56 9.12 -6.64
N SER A 58 -5.79 8.19 -7.21
CA SER A 58 -5.90 6.78 -6.90
C SER A 58 -5.60 6.48 -5.43
N TYR A 59 -4.64 7.20 -4.84
CA TYR A 59 -4.34 7.08 -3.42
C TYR A 59 -5.48 7.62 -2.55
N ALA A 60 -6.04 8.80 -2.88
CA ALA A 60 -7.18 9.36 -2.16
C ALA A 60 -8.41 8.46 -2.22
N ASP A 61 -8.72 7.88 -3.39
CA ASP A 61 -9.82 6.94 -3.57
C ASP A 61 -9.61 5.68 -2.73
N LEU A 62 -8.37 5.15 -2.69
CA LEU A 62 -8.03 4.00 -1.84
C LEU A 62 -8.20 4.31 -0.35
N VAL A 63 -7.72 5.46 0.10
CA VAL A 63 -7.89 5.91 1.49
C VAL A 63 -9.36 6.06 1.83
N ALA A 64 -10.16 6.67 0.96
CA ALA A 64 -11.60 6.82 1.17
C ALA A 64 -12.27 5.46 1.31
N LEU A 65 -11.98 4.51 0.41
CA LEU A 65 -12.50 3.14 0.48
C LEU A 65 -12.15 2.45 1.81
N CYS A 66 -10.89 2.54 2.25
CA CYS A 66 -10.49 1.96 3.54
C CYS A 66 -11.13 2.66 4.75
N GLN A 67 -11.41 3.96 4.67
CA GLN A 67 -12.12 4.68 5.74
C GLN A 67 -13.60 4.29 5.82
N PHE A 68 -14.20 3.83 4.72
CA PHE A 68 -15.56 3.29 4.73
C PHE A 68 -15.64 1.88 5.33
N LEU A 69 -14.55 1.10 5.30
CA LEU A 69 -14.52 -0.27 5.79
C LEU A 69 -14.25 -0.32 7.30
N PRO A 70 -14.90 -1.23 8.05
CA PRO A 70 -14.66 -1.36 9.48
C PRO A 70 -13.21 -1.78 9.77
N GLY A 71 -12.52 -1.00 10.61
CA GLY A 71 -11.17 -1.29 11.09
C GLY A 71 -10.19 -0.12 10.91
N PRO A 72 -8.90 -0.33 11.24
CA PRO A 72 -7.90 0.73 11.15
C PRO A 72 -7.54 1.02 9.69
N ALA A 73 -7.92 2.21 9.20
CA ALA A 73 -7.71 2.57 7.80
C ALA A 73 -6.25 2.55 7.36
N SER A 74 -5.29 2.92 8.21
CA SER A 74 -3.86 2.85 7.86
C SER A 74 -3.42 1.42 7.56
N SER A 75 -3.80 0.44 8.40
CA SER A 75 -3.50 -0.97 8.16
C SER A 75 -4.17 -1.51 6.92
N GLN A 76 -5.44 -1.15 6.68
CA GLN A 76 -6.17 -1.56 5.49
C GLN A 76 -5.53 -1.00 4.21
N VAL A 77 -5.15 0.30 4.20
CA VAL A 77 -4.45 0.92 3.08
C VAL A 77 -3.11 0.23 2.85
N GLY A 78 -2.33 -0.06 3.90
CA GLY A 78 -1.06 -0.76 3.78
C GLY A 78 -1.20 -2.16 3.16
N MET A 79 -2.16 -2.96 3.61
CA MET A 79 -2.43 -4.28 3.04
C MET A 79 -2.96 -4.19 1.60
N ALA A 80 -3.83 -3.23 1.31
CA ALA A 80 -4.34 -3.01 -0.05
C ALA A 80 -3.23 -2.61 -1.03
N LEU A 81 -2.30 -1.75 -0.60
CA LEU A 81 -1.10 -1.40 -1.36
C LEU A 81 -0.22 -2.62 -1.64
N GLY A 82 -0.01 -3.47 -0.63
CA GLY A 82 0.70 -4.74 -0.78
C GLY A 82 0.00 -5.67 -1.77
N LEU A 83 -1.31 -5.82 -1.65
CA LEU A 83 -2.17 -6.62 -2.53
C LEU A 83 -2.10 -6.13 -3.98
N MET A 84 -2.23 -4.82 -4.20
CA MET A 84 -2.16 -4.20 -5.52
C MET A 84 -0.79 -4.38 -6.18
N ARG A 85 0.30 -4.46 -5.38
CA ARG A 85 1.66 -4.52 -5.92
C ARG A 85 2.16 -5.93 -6.22
N ALA A 86 1.83 -6.91 -5.37
CA ALA A 86 2.35 -8.28 -5.49
C ALA A 86 1.30 -9.37 -5.19
N GLY A 87 0.00 -9.04 -5.23
CA GLY A 87 -1.08 -9.98 -4.93
C GLY A 87 -1.13 -10.39 -3.46
N MET A 88 -1.76 -11.53 -3.17
CA MET A 88 -1.85 -12.08 -1.81
C MET A 88 -0.51 -12.13 -1.04
N PRO A 89 0.61 -12.57 -1.62
CA PRO A 89 1.89 -12.56 -0.89
C PRO A 89 2.39 -11.13 -0.61
N GLY A 90 2.02 -10.16 -1.43
CA GLY A 90 2.28 -8.74 -1.18
C GLY A 90 1.50 -8.18 0.00
N ALA A 91 0.24 -8.56 0.15
CA ALA A 91 -0.58 -8.16 1.30
C ALA A 91 0.00 -8.70 2.62
N LEU A 92 0.39 -9.98 2.65
CA LEU A 92 1.06 -10.60 3.79
C LEU A 92 2.41 -9.95 4.08
N ALA A 93 3.21 -9.70 3.06
CA ALA A 93 4.51 -9.03 3.19
C ALA A 93 4.36 -7.60 3.76
N ALA A 94 3.36 -6.84 3.29
CA ALA A 94 3.06 -5.52 3.81
C ALA A 94 2.64 -5.55 5.29
N TRP A 95 1.75 -6.48 5.64
CA TRP A 95 1.29 -6.67 7.02
C TRP A 95 2.44 -7.06 7.96
N LEU A 96 3.24 -8.04 7.57
CA LEU A 96 4.41 -8.49 8.33
C LEU A 96 5.44 -7.38 8.47
N GLY A 97 5.82 -6.71 7.37
CA GLY A 97 6.79 -5.62 7.41
C GLY A 97 6.35 -4.49 8.34
N PHE A 98 5.07 -4.10 8.27
CA PHE A 98 4.56 -3.01 9.10
C PHE A 98 4.41 -3.39 10.58
N THR A 99 4.06 -4.65 10.89
CA THR A 99 3.69 -5.08 12.25
C THR A 99 4.87 -5.70 13.02
N LEU A 100 5.77 -6.42 12.34
CA LEU A 100 6.90 -7.13 12.97
C LEU A 100 7.77 -6.23 13.86
N PRO A 101 8.18 -5.02 13.46
CA PRO A 101 9.05 -4.20 14.30
C PRO A 101 8.43 -3.89 15.66
N SER A 102 7.16 -3.48 15.65
CA SER A 102 6.41 -3.15 16.87
C SER A 102 6.20 -4.39 17.74
N ALA A 103 5.89 -5.54 17.13
CA ALA A 103 5.72 -6.80 17.85
C ALA A 103 7.03 -7.27 18.51
N LEU A 104 8.17 -7.13 17.83
CA LEU A 104 9.49 -7.46 18.38
C LEU A 104 9.86 -6.55 19.55
N VAL A 105 9.63 -5.24 19.44
CA VAL A 105 9.89 -4.29 20.54
C VAL A 105 9.01 -4.58 21.76
N LEU A 106 7.76 -4.99 21.55
CA LEU A 106 6.84 -5.30 22.64
C LEU A 106 7.13 -6.65 23.31
N ALA A 107 7.71 -7.60 22.58
CA ALA A 107 8.03 -8.94 23.09
C ALA A 107 9.37 -9.01 23.87
N LEU A 108 10.22 -7.98 23.73
CA LEU A 108 11.50 -7.83 24.43
C LEU A 108 11.32 -7.07 25.75
#